data_AF-A0A368CMF1-F1
#
_entry.id   AF-A0A368CMF1-F1
#
_cell.length_a   1.000
_cell.length_b   1.000
_cell.length_c   1.000
_cell.angle_alpha   90.00
_cell.angle_beta   90.00
_cell.angle_gamma   90.00
#
_symmetry.space_group_name_H-M   'P 1'
#
loop_
_entity.id
_entity.type
_entity.pdbx_description
1 polymer ?
#
loop_
_entity_poly.entity_id
_entity_poly.type
_entity_poly.pdbx_seq_one_letter_code
_entity_poly.pdbx_strand_id
1 'polypeptide(L)'
;MTVASVTYEGVYGPYTVTAAHRREVLLYRLSLLLLAVAQIAALMQWRWFGPVLCWPWVLLMLAGLGGALRWVHIYLRPLHRALQLFWLLGCAGFAVLAWQGGPAAVLPELVHQPLWIWAVGPAFAALAGLGFKEFFCFQRPEAIGVTLLLPVLLLGWLVGMLSPGLASVLLALESVLLLVLALRKFPMPEEADLGDLSVFAQLDAGL
;
A
#
# COMPACT_ATOMS: atom_id res chain seq x y z
N MET A 1 26.14 -14.47 -0.92
CA MET A 1 26.99 -13.61 -1.77
C MET A 1 26.82 -12.19 -1.27
N THR A 2 27.86 -11.56 -0.71
CA THR A 2 27.83 -10.15 -0.29
C THR A 2 27.93 -9.27 -1.53
N VAL A 3 26.84 -8.60 -1.88
CA VAL A 3 26.82 -7.65 -3.00
C VAL A 3 27.69 -6.45 -2.63
N ALA A 4 28.65 -6.10 -3.50
CA ALA A 4 29.55 -4.96 -3.26
C ALA A 4 28.76 -3.64 -3.23
N SER A 5 29.23 -2.70 -2.41
CA SER A 5 28.68 -1.35 -2.37
C SER A 5 29.03 -0.57 -3.64
N VAL A 6 28.07 0.22 -4.13
CA VAL A 6 28.26 1.05 -5.34
C VAL A 6 28.01 2.51 -4.95
N THR A 7 28.88 3.40 -5.40
CA THR A 7 28.75 4.85 -5.19
C THR A 7 28.16 5.50 -6.43
N TYR A 8 27.18 6.38 -6.22
CA TYR A 8 26.50 7.14 -7.24
C TYR A 8 26.72 8.64 -6.98
N GLU A 9 26.69 9.45 -8.03
CA GLU A 9 26.69 10.91 -7.90
C GLU A 9 25.26 11.40 -7.68
N GLY A 10 24.99 11.97 -6.50
CA GLY A 10 23.71 12.57 -6.13
C GLY A 10 23.70 14.08 -6.31
N VAL A 11 22.54 14.70 -6.12
CA VAL A 11 22.31 16.15 -6.25
C VAL A 11 23.14 16.94 -5.24
N TYR A 12 23.31 16.41 -4.02
CA TYR A 12 24.07 17.07 -2.93
C TYR A 12 25.44 16.42 -2.68
N GLY A 13 25.92 15.60 -3.62
CA GLY A 13 27.20 14.89 -3.53
C GLY A 13 27.07 13.37 -3.64
N PRO A 14 28.21 12.65 -3.59
CA PRO A 14 28.21 11.21 -3.79
C PRO A 14 27.53 10.48 -2.63
N TYR A 15 26.77 9.43 -2.95
CA TYR A 15 26.15 8.54 -1.97
C TYR A 15 26.42 7.07 -2.30
N THR A 16 26.49 6.23 -1.27
CA THR A 16 26.83 4.81 -1.41
C THR A 16 25.64 3.92 -1.10
N VAL A 17 25.29 3.04 -2.04
CA VAL A 17 24.28 1.99 -1.86
C VAL A 17 24.95 0.76 -1.27
N THR A 18 24.49 0.34 -0.09
CA THR A 18 25.03 -0.80 0.66
C THR A 18 24.17 -2.05 0.49
N ALA A 19 24.68 -3.21 0.91
CA ALA A 19 23.88 -4.45 0.96
C ALA A 19 22.65 -4.33 1.89
N ALA A 20 22.72 -3.48 2.93
CA ALA A 20 21.58 -3.22 3.80
C ALA A 20 20.47 -2.49 3.03
N HIS A 21 20.79 -1.43 2.27
CA HIS A 21 19.82 -0.73 1.43
C HIS A 21 19.14 -1.66 0.41
N ARG A 22 19.92 -2.55 -0.22
CA ARG A 22 19.38 -3.56 -1.14
C ARG A 22 18.39 -4.51 -0.46
N ARG A 23 18.68 -4.91 0.79
CA ARG A 23 17.76 -5.72 1.60
C ARG A 23 16.47 -4.95 1.93
N GLU A 24 16.55 -3.66 2.24
CA GLU A 24 15.38 -2.83 2.49
C GLU A 24 14.49 -2.71 1.25
N VAL A 25 15.09 -2.52 0.07
CA VAL A 25 14.36 -2.53 -1.22
C VAL A 25 13.67 -3.86 -1.46
N LEU A 26 14.36 -4.98 -1.21
CA LEU A 26 13.75 -6.30 -1.33
C LEU A 26 12.56 -6.47 -0.38
N LEU A 27 12.71 -6.07 0.89
CA LEU A 27 11.63 -6.11 1.88
C LEU A 27 10.45 -5.22 1.49
N TYR A 28 10.71 -4.04 0.93
CA TYR A 28 9.69 -3.17 0.36
C TYR A 28 8.91 -3.87 -0.77
N ARG A 29 9.62 -4.42 -1.77
CA ARG A 29 9.01 -5.13 -2.92
C ARG A 29 8.19 -6.34 -2.49
N LEU A 30 8.71 -7.14 -1.55
CA LEU A 30 8.01 -8.29 -0.98
C LEU A 30 6.76 -7.87 -0.19
N SER A 31 6.83 -6.75 0.55
CA SER A 31 5.67 -6.24 1.29
C SER A 31 4.56 -5.76 0.36
N LEU A 32 4.92 -5.09 -0.74
CA LEU A 32 3.97 -4.67 -1.77
C LEU A 32 3.34 -5.87 -2.49
N LEU A 33 4.14 -6.91 -2.78
CA LEU A 33 3.64 -8.16 -3.35
C LEU A 33 2.68 -8.88 -2.39
N LEU A 34 3.03 -8.98 -1.10
CA LEU A 34 2.18 -9.57 -0.07
C LEU A 34 0.83 -8.84 0.00
N LEU A 35 0.86 -7.51 0.02
CA LEU A 35 -0.33 -6.67 0.01
C LEU A 35 -1.23 -7.01 -1.20
N ALA A 36 -0.67 -6.98 -2.41
CA ALA A 36 -1.42 -7.24 -3.65
C ALA A 36 -2.03 -8.65 -3.69
N VAL A 37 -1.24 -9.66 -3.34
CA VAL A 37 -1.68 -11.06 -3.32
C VAL A 37 -2.76 -11.27 -2.26
N ALA A 38 -2.59 -10.70 -1.07
CA ALA A 38 -3.57 -10.80 0.00
C ALA A 38 -4.91 -10.17 -0.40
N GLN A 39 -4.89 -9.02 -1.08
CA GLN A 39 -6.11 -8.37 -1.54
C GLN A 39 -6.84 -9.20 -2.60
N ILE A 40 -6.13 -9.72 -3.61
CA ILE A 40 -6.70 -10.62 -4.62
C ILE A 40 -7.26 -11.89 -3.97
N ALA A 41 -6.51 -12.48 -3.03
CA ALA A 41 -6.94 -13.66 -2.30
C ALA A 41 -8.21 -13.41 -1.46
N ALA A 42 -8.34 -12.23 -0.83
CA ALA A 42 -9.55 -11.83 -0.12
C ALA A 42 -10.77 -11.78 -1.06
N LEU A 43 -10.60 -11.21 -2.26
CA LEU A 43 -11.68 -11.13 -3.27
C LEU A 43 -12.08 -12.52 -3.78
N MET A 44 -11.10 -13.36 -4.11
CA MET A 44 -11.32 -14.74 -4.56
C MET A 44 -11.99 -15.58 -3.46
N GLN A 45 -11.52 -15.44 -2.22
CA GLN A 45 -12.11 -16.09 -1.04
C GLN A 45 -13.58 -15.71 -0.90
N TRP A 46 -13.91 -14.43 -0.93
CA TRP A 46 -15.30 -13.99 -0.81
C TRP A 46 -16.13 -14.53 -1.97
N ARG A 47 -15.64 -14.37 -3.21
CA ARG A 47 -16.40 -14.71 -4.43
C ARG A 47 -16.77 -16.19 -4.54
N TRP A 48 -15.93 -17.10 -4.07
CA TRP A 48 -16.13 -18.55 -4.26
C TRP A 48 -16.45 -19.31 -2.98
N PHE A 49 -15.98 -18.84 -1.84
CA PHE A 49 -16.08 -19.56 -0.57
C PHE A 49 -16.80 -18.75 0.52
N GLY A 50 -17.23 -17.52 0.21
CA GLY A 50 -17.92 -16.64 1.14
C GLY A 50 -16.99 -15.86 2.08
N PRO A 51 -17.56 -14.96 2.89
CA PRO A 51 -16.80 -13.94 3.61
C PRO A 51 -16.09 -14.45 4.88
N VAL A 52 -16.49 -15.60 5.41
CA VAL A 52 -16.10 -16.08 6.75
C VAL A 52 -14.58 -16.16 6.93
N LEU A 53 -13.84 -16.59 5.91
CA LEU A 53 -12.38 -16.72 5.96
C LEU A 53 -11.65 -15.58 5.24
N CYS A 54 -12.29 -14.42 5.04
CA CYS A 54 -11.61 -13.26 4.45
C CYS A 54 -10.66 -12.55 5.43
N TRP A 55 -10.91 -12.66 6.73
CA TRP A 55 -10.16 -11.93 7.76
C TRP A 55 -8.65 -12.20 7.78
N PRO A 56 -8.12 -13.42 7.53
CA PRO A 56 -6.67 -13.63 7.49
C PRO A 56 -6.03 -12.86 6.33
N TRP A 57 -6.73 -12.79 5.19
CA TRP A 57 -6.26 -12.02 4.03
C TRP A 57 -6.27 -10.53 4.32
N VAL A 58 -7.27 -10.01 5.04
CA VAL A 58 -7.28 -8.61 5.50
C VAL A 58 -6.09 -8.32 6.42
N LEU A 59 -5.74 -9.23 7.34
CA LEU A 59 -4.55 -9.07 8.19
C LEU A 59 -3.25 -9.06 7.38
N LEU A 60 -3.10 -9.97 6.42
CA LEU A 60 -1.94 -10.01 5.53
C LEU A 60 -1.86 -8.76 4.64
N MET A 61 -2.99 -8.25 4.20
CA MET A 61 -3.10 -6.99 3.44
C MET A 61 -2.60 -5.82 4.30
N LEU A 62 -3.09 -5.66 5.53
CA LEU A 62 -2.66 -4.61 6.45
C LEU A 62 -1.18 -4.75 6.83
N ALA A 63 -0.69 -5.97 7.02
CA ALA A 63 0.72 -6.24 7.31
C ALA A 63 1.61 -5.91 6.11
N GLY A 64 1.21 -6.27 4.89
CA GLY A 64 1.90 -5.92 3.65
C GLY A 64 1.97 -4.41 3.44
N LEU A 65 0.87 -3.69 3.67
CA LEU A 65 0.86 -2.22 3.60
C LEU A 65 1.78 -1.59 4.66
N GLY A 66 1.71 -2.04 5.91
CA GLY A 66 2.58 -1.56 6.98
C GLY A 66 4.06 -1.83 6.70
N GLY A 67 4.38 -3.03 6.19
CA GLY A 67 5.72 -3.38 5.74
C GLY A 67 6.19 -2.48 4.60
N ALA A 68 5.34 -2.23 3.60
CA ALA A 68 5.66 -1.35 2.49
C ALA A 68 5.97 0.08 3.00
N LEU A 69 5.14 0.61 3.90
CA LEU A 69 5.34 1.91 4.53
C LEU A 69 6.56 1.97 5.47
N ARG A 70 7.03 0.84 5.98
CA ARG A 70 8.23 0.78 6.84
C ARG A 70 9.53 0.93 6.04
N TRP A 71 9.56 0.36 4.83
CA TRP A 71 10.76 0.22 4.00
C TRP A 71 10.80 1.14 2.77
N VAL A 72 9.67 1.76 2.41
CA VAL A 72 9.61 2.73 1.32
C VAL A 72 10.46 3.96 1.66
N HIS A 73 11.26 4.40 0.69
CA HIS A 73 12.02 5.63 0.77
C HIS A 73 11.19 6.78 0.19
N ILE A 74 10.80 7.73 1.04
CA ILE A 74 10.00 8.91 0.67
C ILE A 74 10.72 10.16 1.17
N TYR A 75 11.13 11.05 0.26
CA TYR A 75 11.83 12.29 0.62
C TYR A 75 11.00 13.20 1.55
N LEU A 76 9.70 13.30 1.29
CA LEU A 76 8.77 14.13 2.07
C LEU A 76 8.40 13.44 3.38
N ARG A 77 9.16 13.68 4.45
CA ARG A 77 8.91 13.13 5.80
C ARG A 77 7.49 13.37 6.33
N PRO A 78 6.88 14.57 6.20
CA PRO A 78 5.52 14.79 6.67
C PRO A 78 4.51 13.89 5.95
N LEU A 79 4.68 13.71 4.64
CA LEU A 79 3.85 12.81 3.84
C LEU A 79 4.02 11.37 4.32
N HIS A 80 5.26 10.89 4.48
CA HIS A 80 5.53 9.53 4.94
C HIS A 80 4.90 9.24 6.31
N ARG A 81 5.03 10.16 7.27
CA ARG A 81 4.41 10.03 8.60
C ARG A 81 2.89 10.05 8.52
N ALA A 82 2.30 10.90 7.66
CA ALA A 82 0.85 10.91 7.46
C ALA A 82 0.34 9.56 6.94
N LEU A 83 1.04 8.93 5.99
CA LEU A 83 0.67 7.59 5.49
C LEU A 83 0.76 6.52 6.60
N GLN A 84 1.79 6.58 7.45
CA GLN A 84 1.92 5.66 8.59
C GLN A 84 0.80 5.85 9.62
N LEU A 85 0.42 7.10 9.91
CA LEU A 85 -0.71 7.42 10.79
C LEU A 85 -2.03 6.92 10.19
N PHE A 86 -2.27 7.15 8.91
CA PHE A 86 -3.43 6.64 8.20
C PHE A 86 -3.51 5.11 8.24
N TRP A 87 -2.39 4.42 8.03
CA TRP A 87 -2.31 2.97 8.19
C TRP A 87 -2.65 2.52 9.63
N LEU A 88 -2.07 3.15 10.65
CA LEU A 88 -2.35 2.84 12.06
C LEU A 88 -3.83 3.06 12.42
N LEU A 89 -4.41 4.19 12.00
CA LEU A 89 -5.83 4.51 12.22
C LEU A 89 -6.74 3.49 11.53
N GLY A 90 -6.42 3.10 10.29
CA GLY A 90 -7.17 2.08 9.58
C GLY A 90 -7.07 0.70 10.24
N CYS A 91 -5.89 0.30 10.72
CA CYS A 91 -5.70 -0.90 11.52
C CYS A 91 -6.54 -0.88 12.79
N ALA A 92 -6.59 0.26 13.49
CA ALA A 92 -7.45 0.44 14.66
C ALA A 92 -8.94 0.31 14.29
N GLY A 93 -9.37 0.90 13.17
CA GLY A 93 -10.73 0.75 12.66
C GLY A 93 -11.12 -0.70 12.38
N PHE A 94 -10.24 -1.46 11.72
CA PHE A 94 -10.43 -2.90 11.48
C PHE A 94 -10.46 -3.70 12.80
N ALA A 95 -9.63 -3.35 13.78
CA ALA A 95 -9.64 -3.99 15.09
C ALA A 95 -10.94 -3.74 15.86
N VAL A 96 -11.47 -2.51 15.83
CA VAL A 96 -12.76 -2.16 16.44
C VAL A 96 -13.91 -2.94 15.78
N LEU A 97 -13.94 -3.02 14.44
CA LEU A 97 -14.89 -3.85 13.72
C LEU A 97 -14.84 -5.32 14.13
N ALA A 98 -13.63 -5.88 14.16
CA ALA A 98 -13.41 -7.27 14.54
C ALA A 98 -13.78 -7.54 16.01
N TRP A 99 -13.61 -6.55 16.90
CA TRP A 99 -14.02 -6.65 18.30
C TRP A 99 -15.55 -6.68 18.46
N GLN A 100 -16.28 -5.89 17.66
CA GLN A 100 -17.75 -5.79 17.77
C GLN A 100 -18.47 -6.99 17.16
N GLY A 101 -18.08 -7.41 15.94
CA GLY A 101 -18.78 -8.45 15.19
C GLY A 101 -18.02 -9.78 15.06
N GLY A 102 -16.78 -9.83 15.55
CA GLY A 102 -15.84 -10.91 15.28
C GLY A 102 -15.09 -10.74 13.95
N PRO A 103 -13.93 -11.40 13.77
CA PRO A 103 -13.12 -11.27 12.55
C PRO A 103 -13.87 -11.64 11.25
N ALA A 104 -14.72 -12.67 11.30
CA ALA A 104 -15.48 -13.15 10.14
C ALA A 104 -16.53 -12.15 9.64
N ALA A 105 -16.98 -11.22 10.49
CA ALA A 105 -17.99 -10.21 10.14
C ALA A 105 -17.40 -8.92 9.56
N VAL A 106 -16.08 -8.71 9.65
CA VAL A 106 -15.42 -7.44 9.27
C VAL A 106 -15.80 -6.96 7.86
N LEU A 107 -15.68 -7.82 6.85
CA LEU A 107 -15.99 -7.43 5.47
C LEU A 107 -17.50 -7.35 5.17
N PRO A 108 -18.33 -8.33 5.59
CA PRO A 108 -19.79 -8.21 5.48
C PRO A 108 -20.34 -6.93 6.11
N GLU A 109 -19.87 -6.58 7.31
CA GLU A 109 -20.33 -5.40 8.04
C GLU A 109 -19.92 -4.11 7.33
N LEU A 110 -18.70 -4.05 6.79
CA LEU A 110 -18.24 -2.90 5.99
C LEU A 110 -19.10 -2.67 4.73
N VAL A 111 -19.57 -3.75 4.09
CA VAL A 111 -20.47 -3.67 2.93
C VAL A 111 -21.89 -3.31 3.36
N HIS A 112 -22.37 -3.87 4.47
CA HIS A 112 -23.73 -3.62 4.96
C HIS A 112 -23.91 -2.20 5.54
N GLN A 113 -22.91 -1.70 6.25
CA GLN A 113 -22.92 -0.39 6.91
C GLN A 113 -21.71 0.43 6.42
N PRO A 114 -21.84 1.15 5.27
CA PRO A 114 -20.75 1.88 4.64
C PRO A 114 -20.08 2.95 5.52
N LEU A 115 -20.74 3.39 6.61
CA LEU A 115 -20.19 4.37 7.55
C LEU A 115 -18.87 3.89 8.19
N TRP A 116 -18.66 2.58 8.27
CA TRP A 116 -17.38 1.98 8.69
C TRP A 116 -16.19 2.40 7.83
N ILE A 117 -16.41 2.89 6.61
CA ILE A 117 -15.36 3.48 5.77
C ILE A 117 -14.67 4.66 6.47
N TRP A 118 -15.33 5.40 7.36
CA TRP A 118 -14.63 6.43 8.15
C TRP A 118 -13.57 5.84 9.08
N ALA A 119 -13.78 4.63 9.59
CA ALA A 119 -12.85 3.96 10.48
C ALA A 119 -11.74 3.20 9.72
N VAL A 120 -12.08 2.48 8.65
CA VAL A 120 -11.11 1.65 7.91
C VAL A 120 -10.50 2.33 6.69
N GLY A 121 -11.20 3.33 6.15
CA GLY A 121 -10.78 4.14 5.00
C GLY A 121 -9.38 4.75 5.12
N PRO A 122 -8.90 5.17 6.31
CA PRO A 122 -7.51 5.61 6.46
C PRO A 122 -6.48 4.58 5.96
N ALA A 123 -6.67 3.28 6.14
CA ALA A 123 -5.73 2.29 5.59
C ALA A 123 -5.67 2.34 4.06
N PHE A 124 -6.83 2.49 3.41
CA PHE A 124 -6.89 2.63 1.95
C PHE A 124 -6.38 3.99 1.46
N ALA A 125 -6.54 5.06 2.25
CA ALA A 125 -5.91 6.35 1.97
C ALA A 125 -4.37 6.25 2.02
N ALA A 126 -3.83 5.45 2.95
CA ALA A 126 -2.40 5.15 3.00
C ALA A 126 -1.93 4.38 1.77
N LEU A 127 -2.70 3.39 1.30
CA LEU A 127 -2.44 2.66 0.05
C LEU A 127 -2.51 3.57 -1.19
N ALA A 128 -3.55 4.42 -1.29
CA ALA A 128 -3.66 5.40 -2.37
C ALA A 128 -2.48 6.38 -2.35
N GLY A 129 -2.02 6.82 -1.17
CA GLY A 129 -0.83 7.66 -1.03
C GLY A 129 0.48 6.96 -1.38
N LEU A 130 0.58 5.64 -1.11
CA LEU A 130 1.70 4.82 -1.60
C LEU A 130 1.69 4.76 -3.14
N GLY A 131 0.53 4.49 -3.75
CA GLY A 131 0.34 4.54 -5.20
C GLY A 131 0.68 5.92 -5.79
N PHE A 132 0.31 7.00 -5.10
CA PHE A 132 0.62 8.37 -5.51
C PHE A 132 2.14 8.59 -5.57
N LYS A 133 2.88 8.18 -4.53
CA LYS A 133 4.35 8.24 -4.55
C LYS A 133 4.91 7.48 -5.75
N GLU A 134 4.41 6.27 -5.99
CA GLU A 134 4.85 5.42 -7.10
C GLU A 134 4.56 6.04 -8.47
N PHE A 135 3.44 6.75 -8.60
CA PHE A 135 3.12 7.52 -9.80
C PHE A 135 4.13 8.64 -10.04
N PHE A 136 4.51 9.41 -9.02
CA PHE A 136 5.52 10.46 -9.19
C PHE A 136 6.91 9.89 -9.53
N CYS A 137 7.26 8.72 -9.00
CA CYS A 137 8.54 8.09 -9.29
C CYS A 137 8.61 7.47 -10.69
N PHE A 138 7.57 6.75 -11.13
CA PHE A 138 7.64 5.90 -12.34
C PHE A 138 6.65 6.27 -13.45
N GLN A 139 5.71 7.17 -13.18
CA GLN A 139 4.69 7.66 -14.12
C GLN A 139 3.94 6.54 -14.86
N ARG A 140 3.68 5.44 -14.14
CA ARG A 140 3.01 4.27 -14.72
C ARG A 140 1.50 4.34 -14.55
N PRO A 141 0.71 3.86 -15.54
CA PRO A 141 -0.75 3.90 -15.48
C PRO A 141 -1.31 3.09 -14.31
N GLU A 142 -0.69 1.98 -13.93
CA GLU A 142 -1.10 1.18 -12.78
C GLU A 142 -1.03 1.96 -11.46
N ALA A 143 -0.03 2.83 -11.28
CA ALA A 143 0.09 3.66 -10.09
C ALA A 143 -1.00 4.75 -10.05
N ILE A 144 -1.34 5.34 -11.20
CA ILE A 144 -2.49 6.26 -11.33
C ILE A 144 -3.78 5.55 -10.95
N GLY A 145 -3.99 4.34 -11.50
CA GLY A 145 -5.19 3.56 -11.24
C GLY A 145 -5.37 3.23 -9.77
N VAL A 146 -4.34 2.72 -9.08
CA VAL A 146 -4.40 2.46 -7.63
C VAL A 146 -4.73 3.75 -6.86
N THR A 147 -4.10 4.87 -7.22
CA THR A 147 -4.28 6.16 -6.54
C THR A 147 -5.70 6.71 -6.68
N LEU A 148 -6.32 6.56 -7.85
CA LEU A 148 -7.61 7.17 -8.15
C LEU A 148 -8.80 6.23 -7.91
N LEU A 149 -8.65 4.92 -8.18
CA LEU A 149 -9.74 3.97 -8.04
C LEU A 149 -10.15 3.78 -6.58
N LEU A 150 -9.21 3.75 -5.63
CA LEU A 150 -9.53 3.56 -4.22
C LEU A 150 -10.41 4.71 -3.66
N PRO A 151 -10.06 6.00 -3.81
CA PRO A 151 -10.94 7.09 -3.39
C PRO A 151 -12.30 7.07 -4.08
N VAL A 152 -12.34 6.85 -5.41
CA VAL A 152 -13.60 6.79 -6.17
C VAL A 152 -14.50 5.67 -5.67
N LEU A 153 -13.92 4.48 -5.43
CA LEU A 153 -14.63 3.31 -4.93
C LEU A 153 -15.19 3.57 -3.52
N LEU A 154 -14.34 4.00 -2.58
CA LEU A 154 -14.74 4.13 -1.17
C LEU A 154 -15.72 5.29 -0.97
N LEU A 155 -15.45 6.45 -1.55
CA LEU A 155 -16.36 7.59 -1.44
C LEU A 155 -17.67 7.30 -2.18
N GLY A 156 -17.60 6.72 -3.38
CA GLY A 156 -18.78 6.34 -4.14
C GLY A 156 -19.66 5.30 -3.43
N TRP A 157 -19.04 4.34 -2.73
CA TRP A 157 -19.76 3.38 -1.89
C TRP A 157 -20.36 4.04 -0.65
N LEU A 158 -19.59 4.89 0.03
CA LEU A 158 -20.02 5.61 1.24
C LEU A 158 -21.27 6.48 0.99
N VAL A 159 -21.35 7.15 -0.16
CA VAL A 159 -22.50 8.02 -0.51
C VAL A 159 -23.62 7.26 -1.23
N GLY A 160 -23.50 5.95 -1.42
CA GLY A 160 -24.53 5.12 -2.06
C GLY A 160 -24.67 5.32 -3.58
N MET A 161 -23.65 5.85 -4.25
CA MET A 161 -23.66 6.08 -5.72
C MET A 161 -23.26 4.86 -6.54
N LEU A 162 -22.61 3.85 -5.92
CA LEU A 162 -22.12 2.67 -6.62
C LEU A 162 -23.05 1.47 -6.41
N SER A 163 -23.36 0.77 -7.50
CA SER A 163 -23.99 -0.55 -7.41
C SER A 163 -22.98 -1.59 -6.91
N PRO A 164 -23.42 -2.68 -6.24
CA PRO A 164 -22.52 -3.74 -5.78
C PRO A 164 -21.68 -4.35 -6.92
N GLY A 165 -22.28 -4.51 -8.11
CA GLY A 165 -21.58 -5.01 -9.29
C GLY A 165 -20.46 -4.07 -9.75
N LEU A 166 -20.73 -2.77 -9.84
CA LEU A 166 -19.71 -1.78 -10.22
C LEU A 166 -18.60 -1.67 -9.17
N ALA A 167 -18.96 -1.64 -7.88
CA ALA A 167 -17.99 -1.62 -6.78
C ALA A 167 -17.05 -2.84 -6.84
N SER A 168 -17.60 -4.03 -7.07
CA SER A 168 -16.80 -5.26 -7.22
C SER A 168 -15.85 -5.20 -8.43
N VAL A 169 -16.29 -4.65 -9.56
CA VAL A 169 -15.44 -4.50 -10.75
C VAL A 169 -14.31 -3.51 -10.50
N LEU A 170 -14.61 -2.35 -9.89
CA LEU A 170 -13.60 -1.33 -9.56
C LEU A 170 -12.57 -1.88 -8.57
N LEU A 171 -13.00 -2.61 -7.54
CA LEU A 171 -12.12 -3.22 -6.55
C LEU A 171 -11.24 -4.32 -7.18
N ALA A 172 -11.79 -5.15 -8.07
CA ALA A 172 -11.02 -6.16 -8.78
C ALA A 172 -9.98 -5.54 -9.73
N LEU A 173 -10.38 -4.49 -10.46
CA LEU A 173 -9.46 -3.73 -11.32
C LEU A 173 -8.31 -3.12 -10.51
N GLU A 174 -8.63 -2.46 -9.39
CA GLU A 174 -7.64 -1.86 -8.51
C GLU A 174 -6.65 -2.91 -7.96
N SER A 175 -7.14 -4.07 -7.51
CA SER A 175 -6.29 -5.14 -7.00
C SER A 175 -5.35 -5.72 -8.07
N VAL A 176 -5.82 -5.82 -9.32
CA VAL A 176 -4.98 -6.24 -10.46
C VAL A 176 -3.91 -5.19 -10.76
N LEU A 177 -4.26 -3.91 -10.76
CA LEU A 177 -3.29 -2.83 -10.98
C LEU A 177 -2.23 -2.80 -9.87
N LEU A 178 -2.63 -3.03 -8.62
CA LEU A 178 -1.71 -3.15 -7.49
C LEU A 178 -0.73 -4.33 -7.67
N LEU A 179 -1.23 -5.49 -8.14
CA LEU A 179 -0.37 -6.62 -8.45
C LEU A 179 0.60 -6.33 -9.59
N VAL A 180 0.13 -5.70 -10.68
CA VAL A 180 0.98 -5.29 -11.80
C VAL A 180 2.06 -4.33 -11.32
N LEU A 181 1.70 -3.33 -10.51
CA LEU A 181 2.62 -2.39 -9.89
C LEU A 181 3.70 -3.13 -9.08
N ALA A 182 3.29 -4.09 -8.24
CA ALA A 182 4.21 -4.88 -7.42
C ALA A 182 5.17 -5.73 -8.26
N LEU A 183 4.65 -6.48 -9.24
CA LEU A 183 5.45 -7.38 -10.07
C LEU A 183 6.46 -6.62 -10.94
N ARG A 184 6.06 -5.46 -11.48
CA ARG A 184 6.95 -4.63 -12.29
C ARG A 184 8.11 -4.02 -11.51
N LYS A 185 8.09 -4.05 -10.18
CA LYS A 185 9.25 -3.63 -9.37
C LYS A 185 10.41 -4.60 -9.43
N PHE A 186 10.17 -5.90 -9.49
CA PHE A 186 11.25 -6.90 -9.37
C PHE A 186 12.33 -6.80 -10.45
N PRO A 187 12.00 -6.55 -11.74
CA PRO A 187 13.02 -6.37 -12.78
C PRO A 187 13.78 -5.03 -12.71
N MET A 188 13.31 -4.05 -11.93
CA MET A 188 13.93 -2.72 -11.88
C MET A 188 15.21 -2.74 -11.03
N PRO A 189 16.21 -1.90 -11.37
CA PRO A 189 17.36 -1.65 -10.51
C PRO A 189 16.91 -1.29 -9.08
N GLU A 190 17.60 -1.78 -8.07
CA GLU A 190 17.20 -1.61 -6.67
C GLU A 190 17.34 -0.14 -6.24
N GLU A 191 18.33 0.56 -6.78
CA GLU A 191 18.58 2.00 -6.59
C GLU A 191 17.38 2.87 -6.98
N ALA A 192 16.54 2.42 -7.91
CA ALA A 192 15.36 3.16 -8.34
C ALA A 192 14.30 3.30 -7.22
N ASP A 193 14.29 2.37 -6.25
CA ASP A 193 13.38 2.39 -5.11
C ASP A 193 13.95 3.11 -3.88
N LEU A 194 15.28 3.34 -3.84
CA LEU A 194 15.95 4.11 -2.79
C LEU A 194 15.84 5.61 -3.03
N GLY A 195 15.91 6.02 -4.30
CA GLY A 195 16.12 7.41 -4.67
C GLY A 195 17.55 7.88 -4.39
N ASP A 196 17.74 9.19 -4.38
CA ASP A 196 18.99 9.88 -4.11
C ASP A 196 19.18 10.03 -2.59
N LEU A 197 20.07 9.20 -2.03
CA LEU A 197 20.38 9.21 -0.60
C LEU A 197 21.05 10.52 -0.14
N SER A 198 21.68 11.28 -1.05
CA SER A 198 22.27 12.58 -0.71
C SER A 198 21.19 13.61 -0.33
N VAL A 199 20.00 13.53 -0.94
CA VAL A 199 18.84 14.37 -0.59
C VAL A 199 18.37 14.09 0.83
N PHE A 200 18.33 12.81 1.24
CA PHE A 200 17.99 12.45 2.62
C PHE A 200 19.00 13.01 3.61
N ALA A 201 20.30 12.86 3.33
CA ALA A 201 21.36 13.42 4.17
C ALA A 201 21.27 14.95 4.30
N GLN A 202 20.97 15.65 3.21
CA GLN A 202 20.78 17.10 3.22
C GLN A 202 19.55 17.52 4.05
N LEU A 203 18.43 16.79 3.91
CA LEU A 203 17.22 17.04 4.69
C LEU A 203 17.41 16.75 6.19
N ASP A 204 18.29 15.82 6.55
CA ASP A 204 18.69 15.56 7.93
C ASP A 204 19.61 16.64 8.50
N ALA A 205 20.51 17.20 7.69
CA ALA A 205 21.45 18.23 8.12
C ALA A 205 20.82 19.63 8.25
N GLY A 206 19.68 19.88 7.58
CA GLY A 206 18.96 21.15 7.61
C GLY A 206 17.88 21.28 8.69
N LEU A 207 17.73 20.27 9.54
CA LEU A 207 16.89 20.25 10.75
C LEU A 207 17.76 20.30 12.00
#